data_AF-A0A3P7LA56-F1
#
_entry.id   AF-A0A3P7LA56-F1
#
_cell.length_a   1.000
_cell.length_b   1.000
_cell.length_c   1.000
_cell.angle_alpha   90.00
_cell.angle_beta   90.00
_cell.angle_gamma   90.00
#
_symmetry.space_group_name_H-M   'P 1'
#
loop_
_entity.id
_entity.type
_entity.pdbx_description
1 polymer ?
#
loop_
_entity_poly.entity_id
_entity_poly.type
_entity_poly.pdbx_seq_one_letter_code
_entity_poly.pdbx_strand_id
1 'polypeptide(L)'
;MRHSSGKAAEYSSGIQMRLLAFFAPLTLSRKRDVKIYLLLLLLLLIIIIIITIIIVNFGFVNEGIRDDLLAGASRSASINCGICQSDLADLELESALRHIHFHSWVTCLLALGQQLQSSSNWPRCYLPPIETVVPLFPTPFECSWQGCIFWTNNVAQLYQHASPIYLVLFDLTSQEYTERRQSPLHKLKCQWENCTYRCTRITNLTYHLRIHTQEKVIGCPDCGILFTAANKLRDHLFRQLPSRLKDNQTDNCDEQIPTYKCPRCFRIFGSQAVLQMHINQHVNKIKCPHCDMTLHGNHGE
;
A
#
# COMPACT_ATOMS: atom_id res chain seq x y z
N MET A 1 12.69 37.15 28.78
CA MET A 1 11.79 36.50 29.76
C MET A 1 11.55 35.09 29.26
N ARG A 2 12.30 34.10 29.75
CA ARG A 2 11.95 33.16 30.86
C ARG A 2 10.76 32.23 30.56
N HIS A 3 11.08 30.93 30.54
CA HIS A 3 10.27 29.71 30.80
C HIS A 3 9.15 29.37 29.79
N SER A 4 8.89 28.13 29.38
CA SER A 4 9.27 26.79 29.91
C SER A 4 9.12 25.72 28.82
N SER A 5 10.21 25.01 28.49
CA SER A 5 10.17 23.73 27.78
C SER A 5 10.68 22.64 28.73
N GLY A 6 9.79 22.20 29.63
CA GLY A 6 10.02 21.05 30.48
C GLY A 6 9.50 19.79 29.81
N LYS A 7 10.25 18.70 29.97
CA LYS A 7 9.85 17.30 29.75
C LYS A 7 9.94 16.76 28.32
N ALA A 8 11.18 16.68 27.83
CA ALA A 8 11.64 15.55 27.02
C ALA A 8 13.10 15.16 27.36
N ALA A 9 13.56 15.47 28.58
CA ALA A 9 14.90 15.16 29.08
C ALA A 9 14.91 14.00 30.10
N GLU A 10 13.81 13.26 30.25
CA GLU A 10 13.70 12.17 31.24
C GLU A 10 13.69 10.75 30.63
N TYR A 11 13.94 10.60 29.33
CA TYR A 11 14.18 9.28 28.70
C TYR A 11 15.61 9.13 28.14
N SER A 12 16.56 9.91 28.66
CA SER A 12 18.00 9.77 28.38
C SER A 12 18.81 9.29 29.60
N SER A 13 18.20 9.20 30.79
CA SER A 13 18.91 8.86 32.03
C SER A 13 19.07 7.36 32.30
N GLY A 14 18.34 6.49 31.58
CA GLY A 14 18.42 5.03 31.76
C GLY A 14 19.44 4.31 30.86
N ILE A 15 19.79 4.89 29.71
CA ILE A 15 20.69 4.26 28.72
C ILE A 15 22.10 4.88 28.76
N GLN A 16 22.24 6.15 29.18
CA GLN A 16 23.57 6.74 29.41
C GLN A 16 24.32 6.14 30.62
N MET A 17 23.62 5.50 31.57
CA MET A 17 24.25 4.85 32.73
C MET A 17 24.80 3.44 32.48
N ARG A 18 24.87 2.99 31.21
CA ARG A 18 25.62 1.75 30.86
C ARG A 18 26.73 1.93 29.83
N LEU A 19 26.89 3.12 29.24
CA LEU A 19 27.96 3.37 28.26
C LEU A 19 29.19 4.07 28.86
N LEU A 20 29.10 4.67 30.04
CA LEU A 20 30.26 5.26 30.73
C LEU A 20 31.08 4.25 31.55
N ALA A 21 30.73 2.96 31.53
CA ALA A 21 31.51 1.91 32.19
C ALA A 21 32.63 1.31 31.32
N PHE A 22 32.71 1.64 30.02
CA PHE A 22 33.74 1.11 29.12
C PHE A 22 35.01 1.98 29.01
N PHE A 23 35.00 3.20 29.55
CA PHE A 23 36.14 4.11 29.55
C PHE A 23 36.54 4.54 30.97
N ALA A 24 36.50 3.61 31.93
CA ALA A 24 37.20 3.83 33.19
C ALA A 24 38.72 3.79 32.91
N PRO A 25 39.49 4.83 33.27
CA PRO A 25 40.94 4.77 33.17
C PRO A 25 41.44 3.72 34.16
N LEU A 26 41.80 2.54 33.66
CA LEU A 26 42.48 1.51 34.42
C LEU A 26 43.78 2.12 34.97
N THR A 27 43.81 2.32 36.28
CA THR A 27 45.01 2.71 37.01
C THR A 27 46.03 1.59 36.86
N LEU A 28 46.98 1.82 35.96
CA LEU A 28 48.07 0.92 35.59
C LEU A 28 48.92 0.56 36.80
N SER A 29 48.77 -0.68 37.29
CA SER A 29 49.63 -1.25 38.32
C SER A 29 50.13 -2.65 37.93
N ARG A 30 50.83 -2.74 36.79
CA ARG A 30 51.94 -3.70 36.52
C ARG A 30 52.42 -3.60 35.08
N LYS A 31 53.74 -3.58 34.87
CA LYS A 31 54.41 -3.57 33.54
C LYS A 31 54.00 -4.72 32.59
N ARG A 32 53.31 -5.76 33.07
CA ARG A 32 52.85 -6.90 32.26
C ARG A 32 51.57 -6.57 31.47
N ASP A 33 50.72 -5.68 31.98
CA ASP A 33 49.42 -5.37 31.37
C ASP A 33 49.54 -4.39 30.19
N VAL A 34 50.56 -3.52 30.21
CA VAL A 34 50.89 -2.62 29.08
C VAL A 34 51.26 -3.40 27.81
N LYS A 35 52.01 -4.50 27.96
CA LYS A 35 52.41 -5.33 26.82
C LYS A 35 51.22 -6.04 26.18
N ILE A 36 50.28 -6.53 26.99
CA ILE A 36 49.06 -7.16 26.51
C ILE A 36 48.19 -6.13 25.78
N TYR A 37 48.06 -4.93 26.34
CA TYR A 37 47.30 -3.85 25.69
C TYR A 37 47.93 -3.42 24.35
N LEU A 38 49.25 -3.30 24.28
CA LEU A 38 49.97 -3.00 23.03
C LEU A 38 49.83 -4.13 21.99
N LEU A 39 49.85 -5.40 22.41
CA LEU A 39 49.61 -6.55 21.53
C LEU A 39 48.18 -6.56 20.97
N LEU A 40 47.19 -6.24 21.80
CA LEU A 40 45.79 -6.14 21.36
C LEU A 40 45.57 -4.99 20.37
N LEU A 41 46.18 -3.82 20.62
CA LEU A 41 46.14 -2.70 19.66
C LEU A 41 46.81 -3.05 18.33
N LEU A 42 47.94 -3.77 18.37
CA LEU A 42 48.66 -4.18 17.17
C LEU A 42 47.87 -5.23 16.36
N LEU A 43 47.22 -6.17 17.04
CA LEU A 43 46.29 -7.12 16.39
C LEU A 43 45.09 -6.41 15.75
N LEU A 44 44.52 -5.40 16.42
CA LEU A 44 43.40 -4.62 15.90
C LEU A 44 43.80 -3.83 14.65
N LEU A 45 45.00 -3.24 14.63
CA LEU A 45 45.55 -2.57 13.44
C LEU A 45 45.76 -3.54 12.28
N ILE A 46 46.28 -4.74 12.53
CA ILE A 46 46.46 -5.78 11.49
C ILE A 46 45.12 -6.19 10.89
N ILE A 47 44.09 -6.38 11.72
CA ILE A 47 42.74 -6.73 11.25
C ILE A 47 42.16 -5.62 10.37
N ILE A 48 42.30 -4.36 10.77
CA ILE A 48 41.83 -3.20 9.97
C ILE A 48 42.54 -3.17 8.62
N ILE A 49 43.86 -3.39 8.59
CA ILE A 49 44.64 -3.42 7.34
C ILE A 49 44.14 -4.55 6.42
N ILE A 50 43.93 -5.76 6.95
CA ILE A 50 43.42 -6.89 6.17
C ILE A 50 42.03 -6.58 5.60
N ILE A 51 41.13 -5.99 6.39
CA ILE A 51 39.79 -5.61 5.93
C ILE A 51 39.89 -4.55 4.82
N THR A 52 40.76 -3.55 4.96
CA THR A 52 40.95 -2.53 3.90
C THR A 52 41.51 -3.14 2.62
N ILE A 53 42.45 -4.08 2.71
CA ILE A 53 42.99 -4.80 1.54
C ILE A 53 41.90 -5.64 0.86
N ILE A 54 41.05 -6.33 1.64
CA ILE A 54 39.93 -7.10 1.10
C ILE A 54 38.93 -6.17 0.39
N ILE A 55 38.57 -5.03 0.99
CA ILE A 55 37.64 -4.07 0.40
C ILE A 55 38.21 -3.47 -0.89
N VAL A 56 39.49 -3.09 -0.90
CA VAL A 56 40.16 -2.54 -2.09
C VAL A 56 40.25 -3.59 -3.19
N ASN A 57 40.69 -4.81 -2.88
CA ASN A 57 40.76 -5.89 -3.86
C ASN A 57 39.38 -6.30 -4.39
N PHE A 58 38.35 -6.33 -3.52
CA PHE A 58 36.97 -6.57 -3.94
C PHE A 58 36.45 -5.44 -4.83
N GLY A 59 36.81 -4.19 -4.53
CA GLY A 59 36.56 -3.03 -5.38
C GLY A 59 37.21 -3.15 -6.77
N PHE A 60 38.50 -3.49 -6.82
CA PHE A 60 39.24 -3.69 -8.08
C PHE A 60 38.72 -4.87 -8.91
N VAL A 61 38.35 -5.99 -8.27
CA VAL A 61 37.73 -7.13 -8.96
C VAL A 61 36.37 -6.73 -9.55
N ASN A 62 35.56 -5.96 -8.81
CA ASN A 62 34.29 -5.46 -9.32
C ASN A 62 34.45 -4.42 -10.44
N GLU A 63 35.47 -3.56 -10.41
CA GLU A 63 35.75 -2.63 -11.51
C GLU A 63 36.22 -3.36 -12.77
N GLY A 64 37.13 -4.35 -12.64
CA GLY A 64 37.55 -5.18 -13.78
C GLY A 64 36.40 -5.99 -14.39
N ILE A 65 35.53 -6.58 -13.54
CA ILE A 65 34.32 -7.28 -14.02
C ILE A 65 33.35 -6.31 -14.67
N ARG A 66 33.19 -5.08 -14.13
CA ARG A 66 32.31 -4.05 -14.70
C ARG A 66 32.79 -3.62 -16.08
N ASP A 67 34.09 -3.41 -16.26
CA ASP A 67 34.66 -2.96 -17.52
C ASP A 67 34.59 -4.07 -18.60
N ASP A 68 34.79 -5.34 -18.23
CA ASP A 68 34.60 -6.50 -19.12
C ASP A 68 33.12 -6.73 -19.50
N LEU A 69 32.18 -6.49 -18.58
CA LEU A 69 30.74 -6.56 -18.86
C LEU A 69 30.28 -5.43 -19.80
N LEU A 70 30.82 -4.22 -19.61
CA LEU A 70 30.48 -3.04 -20.43
C LEU A 70 31.06 -3.14 -21.85
N ALA A 71 32.21 -3.79 -22.03
CA ALA A 71 32.81 -4.03 -23.35
C ALA A 71 32.00 -5.03 -24.21
N GLY A 72 31.20 -5.92 -23.59
CA GLY A 72 30.37 -6.92 -24.28
C GLY A 72 28.90 -6.53 -24.49
N ALA A 73 28.41 -5.47 -23.85
CA ALA A 73 26.98 -5.14 -23.79
C ALA A 73 26.57 -4.00 -24.75
N SER A 74 26.76 -4.17 -26.06
CA SER A 74 26.13 -3.32 -27.09
C SER A 74 24.92 -3.99 -27.76
N ARG A 75 24.12 -4.70 -26.97
CA ARG A 75 22.75 -5.06 -27.32
C ARG A 75 21.87 -4.70 -26.13
N SER A 76 21.04 -3.67 -26.28
CA SER A 76 19.93 -3.41 -25.37
C SER A 76 19.00 -4.62 -25.42
N ALA A 77 19.20 -5.60 -24.55
CA ALA A 77 18.27 -6.70 -24.40
C ALA A 77 16.99 -6.11 -23.82
N SER A 78 15.92 -6.04 -24.62
CA SER A 78 14.60 -5.64 -24.14
C SER A 78 14.14 -6.66 -23.10
N ILE A 79 14.00 -6.23 -21.86
CA ILE A 79 13.46 -7.06 -20.79
C ILE A 79 11.98 -6.72 -20.70
N ASN A 80 11.12 -7.57 -21.25
CA ASN A 80 9.68 -7.35 -21.21
C ASN A 80 9.04 -8.01 -19.98
N CYS A 81 8.03 -7.35 -19.41
CA CYS A 81 7.20 -7.94 -18.37
C CYS A 81 6.46 -9.16 -18.91
N GLY A 82 6.60 -10.33 -18.26
CA GLY A 82 5.95 -11.56 -18.70
C GLY A 82 4.41 -11.56 -18.63
N ILE A 83 3.81 -10.57 -17.96
CA ILE A 83 2.35 -10.49 -17.74
C ILE A 83 1.69 -9.53 -18.73
N CYS A 84 2.27 -8.34 -18.94
CA CYS A 84 1.70 -7.31 -19.82
C CYS A 84 2.56 -6.94 -21.03
N GLN A 85 3.71 -7.60 -21.21
CA GLN A 85 4.68 -7.37 -22.30
C GLN A 85 5.28 -5.96 -22.37
N SER A 86 5.02 -5.10 -21.37
CA SER A 86 5.64 -3.78 -21.27
C SER A 86 7.16 -3.90 -21.20
N ASP A 87 7.87 -3.03 -21.92
CA ASP A 87 9.33 -2.97 -21.86
C ASP A 87 9.78 -2.40 -20.51
N LEU A 88 10.67 -3.12 -19.84
CA LEU A 88 11.26 -2.77 -18.55
C LEU A 88 12.74 -2.40 -18.69
N ALA A 89 13.33 -2.50 -19.89
CA ALA A 89 14.77 -2.26 -20.08
C ALA A 89 15.19 -0.83 -19.72
N ASP A 90 14.30 0.14 -19.95
CA ASP A 90 14.55 1.56 -19.66
C ASP A 90 14.17 1.97 -18.23
N LEU A 91 13.65 1.04 -17.42
CA LEU A 91 13.27 1.31 -16.04
C LEU A 91 14.42 1.02 -15.08
N GLU A 92 14.57 1.88 -14.06
CA GLU A 92 15.37 1.54 -12.89
C GLU A 92 14.85 0.25 -12.24
N LEU A 93 15.74 -0.57 -11.68
CA LEU A 93 15.40 -1.87 -11.06
C LEU A 93 14.24 -1.75 -10.07
N GLU A 94 14.25 -0.74 -9.20
CA GLU A 94 13.19 -0.55 -8.21
C GLU A 94 11.84 -0.18 -8.84
N SER A 95 11.84 0.52 -9.98
CA SER A 95 10.63 0.82 -10.76
C SER A 95 10.08 -0.45 -11.42
N ALA A 96 10.95 -1.27 -12.00
CA ALA A 96 10.58 -2.57 -12.54
C ALA A 96 10.02 -3.50 -11.45
N LEU A 97 10.59 -3.50 -10.25
CA LEU A 97 10.06 -4.24 -9.10
C LEU A 97 8.66 -3.78 -8.70
N ARG A 98 8.42 -2.46 -8.62
CA ARG A 98 7.07 -1.91 -8.34
C ARG A 98 6.04 -2.34 -9.38
N HIS A 99 6.42 -2.35 -10.65
CA HIS A 99 5.59 -2.85 -11.75
C HIS A 99 5.21 -4.33 -11.54
N ILE A 100 6.19 -5.19 -11.23
CA ILE A 100 5.97 -6.62 -11.01
C ILE A 100 5.10 -6.86 -9.76
N HIS A 101 5.37 -6.14 -8.66
CA HIS A 101 4.59 -6.22 -7.44
C HIS A 101 3.14 -5.80 -7.65
N PHE A 102 2.89 -4.80 -8.50
CA PHE A 102 1.54 -4.40 -8.85
C PHE A 102 0.77 -5.54 -9.53
N HIS A 103 1.38 -6.24 -10.50
CA HIS A 103 0.77 -7.41 -11.12
C HIS A 103 0.52 -8.56 -10.13
N SER A 104 1.48 -8.82 -9.23
CA SER A 104 1.31 -9.82 -8.18
C SER A 104 0.09 -9.48 -7.31
N TRP A 105 -0.03 -8.22 -6.88
CA TRP A 105 -1.17 -7.76 -6.11
C TRP A 105 -2.50 -7.91 -6.87
N VAL A 106 -2.58 -7.46 -8.12
CA VAL A 106 -3.79 -7.62 -8.96
C VAL A 106 -4.15 -9.10 -9.10
N THR A 107 -3.19 -9.95 -9.43
CA THR A 107 -3.40 -11.40 -9.59
C THR A 107 -3.96 -12.03 -8.31
N CYS A 108 -3.44 -11.66 -7.14
CA CYS A 108 -3.97 -12.10 -5.86
C CYS A 108 -5.45 -11.69 -5.67
N LEU A 109 -5.81 -10.44 -6.02
CA LEU A 109 -7.19 -9.97 -5.89
C LEU A 109 -8.15 -10.70 -6.84
N LEU A 110 -7.73 -11.01 -8.07
CA LEU A 110 -8.52 -11.77 -9.03
C LEU A 110 -8.73 -13.22 -8.56
N ALA A 111 -7.69 -13.85 -7.98
CA ALA A 111 -7.78 -15.19 -7.40
C ALA A 111 -8.77 -15.24 -6.22
N LEU A 112 -8.74 -14.24 -5.32
CA LEU A 112 -9.72 -14.10 -4.25
C LEU A 112 -11.15 -13.94 -4.80
N GLY A 113 -11.29 -13.17 -5.88
CA GLY A 113 -12.52 -13.03 -6.65
C GLY A 113 -13.09 -14.35 -7.14
N GLN A 114 -12.26 -15.13 -7.83
CA GLN A 114 -12.62 -16.46 -8.34
C GLN A 114 -13.06 -17.39 -7.21
N GLN A 115 -12.30 -17.42 -6.11
CA GLN A 115 -12.63 -18.26 -4.96
C GLN A 115 -13.99 -17.87 -4.37
N LEU A 116 -14.25 -16.57 -4.18
CA LEU A 116 -15.50 -16.09 -3.60
C LEU A 116 -16.70 -16.34 -4.53
N GLN A 117 -16.52 -16.07 -5.83
CA GLN A 117 -17.53 -16.34 -6.86
C GLN A 117 -17.91 -17.83 -6.87
N SER A 118 -16.91 -18.72 -6.85
CA SER A 118 -17.11 -20.17 -6.87
C SER A 118 -17.78 -20.67 -5.58
N SER A 119 -17.28 -20.26 -4.41
CA SER A 119 -17.81 -20.68 -3.10
C SER A 119 -19.21 -20.17 -2.79
N SER A 120 -19.57 -18.99 -3.30
CA SER A 120 -20.88 -18.38 -3.10
C SER A 120 -21.86 -18.67 -4.25
N ASN A 121 -21.44 -19.46 -5.24
CA ASN A 121 -22.18 -19.77 -6.46
C ASN A 121 -22.74 -18.51 -7.17
N TRP A 122 -21.90 -17.48 -7.30
CA TRP A 122 -22.25 -16.26 -8.02
C TRP A 122 -22.09 -16.45 -9.52
N PRO A 123 -22.91 -15.76 -10.35
CA PRO A 123 -22.83 -15.87 -11.80
C PRO A 123 -21.47 -15.38 -12.33
N ARG A 124 -21.09 -15.88 -13.51
CA ARG A 124 -19.94 -15.38 -14.27
C ARG A 124 -20.15 -13.92 -14.70
N CYS A 125 -19.04 -13.20 -14.90
CA CYS A 125 -19.10 -11.89 -15.54
C CYS A 125 -19.05 -12.06 -17.07
N TYR A 126 -19.86 -11.26 -17.76
CA TYR A 126 -19.99 -11.28 -19.22
C TYR A 126 -19.31 -10.05 -19.85
N LEU A 127 -18.54 -9.29 -19.08
CA LEU A 127 -17.77 -8.17 -19.60
C LEU A 127 -16.47 -8.67 -20.25
N PRO A 128 -16.03 -8.02 -21.33
CA PRO A 128 -14.70 -8.31 -21.87
C PRO A 128 -13.62 -8.00 -20.82
N PRO A 129 -12.49 -8.74 -20.84
CA PRO A 129 -11.31 -8.41 -20.05
C PRO A 129 -10.88 -6.96 -20.26
N ILE A 130 -10.71 -6.22 -19.18
CA ILE A 130 -10.12 -4.90 -19.22
C ILE A 130 -8.61 -5.07 -19.11
N GLU A 131 -7.89 -4.54 -20.09
CA GLU A 131 -6.43 -4.49 -20.03
C GLU A 131 -6.00 -3.72 -18.78
N THR A 132 -5.30 -4.42 -17.88
CA THR A 132 -4.75 -3.80 -16.69
C THR A 132 -3.48 -3.06 -17.10
N VAL A 133 -3.63 -1.79 -17.43
CA VAL A 133 -2.48 -0.90 -17.67
C VAL A 133 -1.84 -0.62 -16.32
N VAL A 134 -0.57 -1.05 -16.16
CA VAL A 134 0.21 -0.74 -14.97
C VAL A 134 0.71 0.70 -15.08
N PRO A 135 0.36 1.60 -14.15
CA PRO A 135 0.92 2.94 -14.13
C PRO A 135 2.45 2.90 -13.94
N LEU A 136 3.15 3.92 -14.45
CA LEU A 136 4.55 4.10 -14.11
C LEU A 136 4.68 4.49 -12.63
N PHE A 137 5.52 3.78 -11.89
CA PHE A 137 5.81 4.08 -10.49
C PHE A 137 7.27 4.53 -10.35
N PRO A 138 7.58 5.82 -10.55
CA PRO A 138 8.96 6.30 -10.49
C PRO A 138 9.52 6.34 -9.06
N THR A 139 8.67 6.45 -8.04
CA THR A 139 9.06 6.52 -6.63
C THR A 139 8.46 5.36 -5.83
N PRO A 140 9.03 5.04 -4.65
CA PRO A 140 8.43 4.09 -3.71
C PRO A 140 7.03 4.53 -3.28
N PHE A 141 6.23 3.56 -2.82
CA PHE A 141 4.96 3.83 -2.17
C PHE A 141 5.18 4.30 -0.74
N GLU A 142 4.84 5.55 -0.45
CA GLU A 142 5.06 6.19 0.84
C GLU A 142 3.75 6.38 1.61
N CYS A 143 3.82 6.24 2.94
CA CYS A 143 2.69 6.50 3.81
C CYS A 143 2.58 8.00 4.12
N SER A 144 1.53 8.69 3.65
CA SER A 144 1.32 10.13 3.91
C SER A 144 0.68 10.41 5.28
N TRP A 145 0.82 9.50 6.24
CA TRP A 145 0.40 9.72 7.62
C TRP A 145 1.41 10.60 8.34
N GLN A 146 0.94 11.62 9.06
CA GLN A 146 1.81 12.58 9.74
C GLN A 146 2.77 11.87 10.71
N GLY A 147 4.08 12.01 10.47
CA GLY A 147 5.14 11.40 11.29
C GLY A 147 5.45 9.94 10.95
N CYS A 148 4.80 9.35 9.94
CA CYS A 148 5.17 8.04 9.42
C CYS A 148 6.32 8.16 8.41
N ILE A 149 7.31 7.28 8.51
CA ILE A 149 8.46 7.20 7.59
C ILE A 149 8.44 5.90 6.76
N PHE A 150 7.31 5.19 6.76
CA PHE A 150 7.19 3.91 6.08
C PHE A 150 7.10 4.11 4.57
N TRP A 151 7.88 3.33 3.84
CA TRP A 151 7.84 3.24 2.39
C TRP A 151 8.09 1.80 1.93
N THR A 152 7.62 1.45 0.74
CA THR A 152 7.80 0.11 0.15
C THR A 152 7.70 0.15 -1.37
N ASN A 153 8.27 -0.84 -2.06
CA ASN A 153 8.04 -1.07 -3.49
C ASN A 153 6.87 -2.02 -3.77
N ASN A 154 6.20 -2.50 -2.73
CA ASN A 154 5.07 -3.39 -2.85
C ASN A 154 3.80 -2.70 -2.36
N VAL A 155 2.88 -2.41 -3.29
CA VAL A 155 1.61 -1.74 -3.00
C VAL A 155 0.76 -2.52 -1.98
N ALA A 156 0.83 -3.86 -1.99
CA ALA A 156 0.13 -4.69 -1.02
C ALA A 156 0.68 -4.47 0.41
N GLN A 157 1.99 -4.28 0.55
CA GLN A 157 2.61 -3.95 1.83
C GLN A 157 2.23 -2.55 2.30
N LEU A 158 2.06 -1.58 1.40
CA LEU A 158 1.54 -0.26 1.77
C LEU A 158 0.12 -0.37 2.35
N TYR A 159 -0.76 -1.15 1.72
CA TYR A 159 -2.11 -1.38 2.24
C TYR A 159 -2.10 -2.16 3.56
N GLN A 160 -1.26 -3.20 3.65
CA GLN A 160 -1.02 -3.93 4.89
C GLN A 160 -0.32 -3.11 5.97
N HIS A 161 0.29 -1.98 5.65
CA HIS A 161 0.85 -1.02 6.61
C HIS A 161 -0.20 0.02 7.03
N ALA A 162 -0.99 0.53 6.08
CA ALA A 162 -2.08 1.45 6.35
C ALA A 162 -3.23 0.76 7.12
N SER A 163 -3.40 -0.56 6.95
CA SER A 163 -4.35 -1.35 7.72
C SER A 163 -4.03 -1.36 9.24
N PRO A 164 -2.80 -1.64 9.72
CA PRO A 164 -2.45 -1.52 11.12
C PRO A 164 -2.30 -0.10 11.64
N ILE A 165 -2.38 0.97 10.84
CA ILE A 165 -2.72 2.31 11.38
C ILE A 165 -4.09 2.28 12.07
N TYR A 166 -5.02 1.40 11.64
CA TYR A 166 -6.25 1.08 12.36
C TYR A 166 -6.01 0.44 13.75
N LEU A 167 -4.85 -0.19 13.97
CA LEU A 167 -4.45 -0.86 15.23
C LEU A 167 -3.50 -0.01 16.09
N VAL A 168 -2.64 0.82 15.50
CA VAL A 168 -1.79 1.77 16.26
C VAL A 168 -2.65 2.85 16.93
N LEU A 169 -3.79 3.22 16.34
CA LEU A 169 -4.83 4.00 17.02
C LEU A 169 -5.40 3.27 18.25
N PHE A 170 -5.44 1.93 18.25
CA PHE A 170 -5.84 1.14 19.42
C PHE A 170 -4.80 1.27 20.54
N ASP A 171 -3.49 1.16 20.26
CA ASP A 171 -2.42 1.28 21.27
C ASP A 171 -2.21 2.70 21.82
N LEU A 172 -2.33 3.73 20.97
CA LEU A 172 -2.33 5.13 21.42
C LEU A 172 -3.58 5.43 22.27
N THR A 173 -4.73 4.82 21.94
CA THR A 173 -5.86 4.86 22.86
C THR A 173 -5.57 4.06 24.13
N SER A 174 -4.88 2.92 24.14
CA SER A 174 -4.61 2.14 25.36
C SER A 174 -3.83 2.93 26.43
N GLN A 175 -2.83 3.73 26.04
CA GLN A 175 -2.06 4.57 26.96
C GLN A 175 -2.81 5.83 27.41
N GLU A 176 -3.69 6.41 26.59
CA GLU A 176 -4.54 7.55 27.00
C GLU A 176 -5.86 7.13 27.68
N TYR A 177 -6.33 5.91 27.44
CA TYR A 177 -7.58 5.30 27.92
C TYR A 177 -7.48 4.87 29.38
N THR A 178 -6.28 4.51 29.85
CA THR A 178 -6.05 4.20 31.27
C THR A 178 -6.09 5.43 32.18
N GLU A 179 -5.90 6.66 31.65
CA GLU A 179 -5.81 7.86 32.50
C GLU A 179 -7.07 8.72 32.63
N ARG A 180 -8.11 8.60 31.79
CA ARG A 180 -9.22 9.59 31.80
C ARG A 180 -10.61 9.00 31.65
N ARG A 181 -11.17 8.55 32.79
CA ARG A 181 -12.60 8.22 32.96
C ARG A 181 -13.56 9.44 32.98
N GLN A 182 -13.11 10.65 32.67
CA GLN A 182 -13.95 11.85 32.76
C GLN A 182 -13.60 12.87 31.66
N SER A 183 -14.14 12.71 30.44
CA SER A 183 -14.31 13.83 29.51
C SER A 183 -15.35 13.51 28.41
N PRO A 184 -16.23 14.45 28.02
CA PRO A 184 -17.20 14.23 26.96
C PRO A 184 -16.53 14.36 25.57
N LEU A 185 -16.67 13.33 24.73
CA LEU A 185 -16.38 13.32 23.29
C LEU A 185 -14.93 13.67 22.88
N HIS A 186 -13.99 12.73 23.05
CA HIS A 186 -12.70 12.83 22.35
C HIS A 186 -12.93 12.73 20.83
N LYS A 187 -12.71 13.83 20.10
CA LYS A 187 -12.79 13.85 18.63
C LYS A 187 -11.49 13.30 18.05
N LEU A 188 -11.54 12.06 17.57
CA LEU A 188 -10.49 11.47 16.75
C LEU A 188 -10.31 12.28 15.47
N LYS A 189 -9.07 12.53 15.05
CA LYS A 189 -8.73 13.28 13.85
C LYS A 189 -7.93 12.38 12.90
N CYS A 190 -8.23 12.45 11.60
CA CYS A 190 -7.37 11.88 10.58
C CYS A 190 -6.07 12.69 10.49
N GLN A 191 -4.93 12.00 10.50
CA GLN A 191 -3.60 12.61 10.38
C GLN A 191 -2.97 12.37 9.01
N TRP A 192 -3.77 11.97 8.02
CA TRP A 192 -3.33 11.97 6.63
C TRP A 192 -3.06 13.40 6.17
N GLU A 193 -2.04 13.59 5.37
CA GLU A 193 -1.68 14.90 4.84
C GLU A 193 -2.88 15.58 4.18
N ASN A 194 -3.08 16.88 4.49
CA ASN A 194 -4.20 17.68 4.00
C ASN A 194 -5.61 17.16 4.36
N CYS A 195 -5.73 16.23 5.31
CA CYS A 195 -7.03 15.75 5.79
C CYS A 195 -7.50 16.48 7.05
N THR A 196 -8.75 16.96 7.02
CA THR A 196 -9.40 17.67 8.14
C THR A 196 -10.47 16.83 8.85
N TYR A 197 -10.65 15.57 8.43
CA TYR A 197 -11.72 14.72 8.93
C TYR A 197 -11.60 14.42 10.42
N ARG A 198 -12.74 14.43 11.11
CA ARG A 198 -12.85 14.17 12.54
C ARG A 198 -14.08 13.31 12.83
N CYS A 199 -13.97 12.40 13.78
CA CYS A 199 -15.08 11.57 14.23
C CYS A 199 -14.93 11.18 15.71
N THR A 200 -15.97 10.60 16.29
CA THR A 200 -15.99 10.19 17.71
C THR A 200 -15.73 8.70 17.91
N ARG A 201 -15.83 7.89 16.85
CA ARG A 201 -15.69 6.43 16.89
C ARG A 201 -14.52 5.99 16.03
N ILE A 202 -13.70 5.09 16.56
CA ILE A 202 -12.55 4.51 15.83
C ILE A 202 -13.01 3.85 14.53
N THR A 203 -14.13 3.12 14.56
CA THR A 203 -14.73 2.49 13.37
C THR A 203 -14.97 3.47 12.22
N ASN A 204 -15.32 4.72 12.53
CA ASN A 204 -15.60 5.75 11.53
C ASN A 204 -14.30 6.32 10.95
N LEU A 205 -13.27 6.47 11.79
CA LEU A 205 -11.93 6.81 11.30
C LEU A 205 -11.38 5.69 10.43
N THR A 206 -11.60 4.44 10.83
CA THR A 206 -11.20 3.25 10.07
C THR A 206 -11.82 3.23 8.69
N TYR A 207 -13.13 3.46 8.60
CA TYR A 207 -13.79 3.53 7.30
C TYR A 207 -13.27 4.72 6.47
N HIS A 208 -13.03 5.86 7.12
CA HIS A 208 -12.52 7.05 6.46
C HIS A 208 -11.13 6.84 5.83
N LEU A 209 -10.18 6.13 6.46
CA LEU A 209 -8.84 5.99 5.85
C LEU A 209 -8.85 5.23 4.52
N ARG A 210 -9.90 4.44 4.23
CA ARG A 210 -10.07 3.79 2.92
C ARG A 210 -10.17 4.78 1.77
N ILE A 211 -10.54 6.04 2.02
CA ILE A 211 -10.56 7.07 0.98
C ILE A 211 -9.15 7.51 0.58
N HIS A 212 -8.19 7.43 1.50
CA HIS A 212 -6.81 7.80 1.24
C HIS A 212 -6.07 6.65 0.59
N THR A 213 -6.30 5.43 1.07
CA THR A 213 -5.64 4.25 0.51
C THR A 213 -6.26 3.80 -0.81
N GLN A 214 -7.52 4.15 -1.09
CA GLN A 214 -8.29 3.66 -2.24
C GLN A 214 -8.24 2.13 -2.39
N GLU A 215 -8.04 1.44 -1.25
CA GLU A 215 -7.67 0.04 -1.19
C GLU A 215 -8.72 -0.84 -1.90
N LYS A 216 -8.25 -1.62 -2.87
CA LYS A 216 -9.03 -2.70 -3.47
C LYS A 216 -8.68 -4.00 -2.76
N VAL A 217 -9.71 -4.77 -2.47
CA VAL A 217 -9.61 -5.99 -1.66
C VAL A 217 -9.99 -7.24 -2.43
N ILE A 218 -10.62 -7.10 -3.60
CA ILE A 218 -11.08 -8.21 -4.43
C ILE A 218 -11.25 -7.78 -5.88
N GLY A 219 -11.04 -8.68 -6.85
CA GLY A 219 -11.23 -8.41 -8.28
C GLY A 219 -12.21 -9.36 -8.94
N CYS A 220 -12.81 -8.99 -10.08
CA CYS A 220 -13.59 -9.92 -10.91
C CYS A 220 -12.64 -10.73 -11.80
N PRO A 221 -12.64 -12.07 -11.73
CA PRO A 221 -11.69 -12.91 -12.47
C PRO A 221 -11.86 -12.85 -13.99
N ASP A 222 -13.07 -12.61 -14.49
CA ASP A 222 -13.33 -12.59 -15.94
C ASP A 222 -12.96 -11.24 -16.59
N CYS A 223 -13.29 -10.12 -15.93
CA CYS A 223 -13.14 -8.79 -16.54
C CYS A 223 -12.00 -7.93 -15.97
N GLY A 224 -11.37 -8.35 -14.87
CA GLY A 224 -10.24 -7.63 -14.25
C GLY A 224 -10.62 -6.44 -13.35
N ILE A 225 -11.91 -6.06 -13.25
CA ILE A 225 -12.33 -4.91 -12.43
C ILE A 225 -12.07 -5.20 -10.94
N LEU A 226 -11.44 -4.24 -10.26
CA LEU A 226 -11.14 -4.31 -8.82
C LEU A 226 -12.18 -3.56 -7.97
N PHE A 227 -12.51 -4.12 -6.81
CA PHE A 227 -13.54 -3.65 -5.90
C PHE A 227 -13.01 -3.44 -4.47
N THR A 228 -13.62 -2.48 -3.77
CA THR A 228 -13.30 -2.14 -2.37
C THR A 228 -14.01 -3.05 -1.35
N ALA A 229 -14.94 -3.91 -1.80
CA ALA A 229 -15.65 -4.86 -0.96
C ALA A 229 -16.30 -6.00 -1.78
N ALA A 230 -16.49 -7.15 -1.13
CA ALA A 230 -17.10 -8.35 -1.70
C ALA A 230 -18.53 -8.14 -2.22
N ASN A 231 -19.36 -7.37 -1.49
CA ASN A 231 -20.72 -7.05 -1.94
C ASN A 231 -20.72 -6.22 -3.23
N LYS A 232 -19.69 -5.41 -3.50
CA LYS A 232 -19.57 -4.65 -4.75
C LYS A 232 -19.25 -5.56 -5.94
N LEU A 233 -18.43 -6.60 -5.74
CA LEU A 233 -18.23 -7.65 -6.74
C LEU A 233 -19.54 -8.40 -7.01
N ARG A 234 -20.25 -8.82 -5.97
CA ARG A 234 -21.58 -9.45 -6.10
C ARG A 234 -22.53 -8.57 -6.93
N ASP A 235 -22.69 -7.32 -6.56
CA ASP A 235 -23.57 -6.39 -7.27
C ASP A 235 -23.13 -6.21 -8.73
N HIS A 236 -21.84 -6.26 -9.02
CA HIS A 236 -21.31 -6.17 -10.39
C HIS A 236 -21.70 -7.39 -11.23
N LEU A 237 -21.62 -8.60 -10.66
CA LEU A 237 -21.99 -9.84 -11.36
C LEU A 237 -23.51 -9.90 -11.61
N PHE A 238 -24.32 -9.68 -10.57
CA PHE A 238 -25.77 -9.80 -10.66
C PHE A 238 -26.46 -8.67 -11.45
N ARG A 239 -25.83 -7.49 -11.59
CA ARG A 239 -26.41 -6.40 -12.41
C ARG A 239 -26.44 -6.74 -13.89
N GLN A 240 -25.56 -7.63 -14.34
CA GLN A 240 -25.51 -8.10 -15.73
C GLN A 240 -26.61 -9.09 -16.06
N LEU A 241 -27.28 -9.67 -15.05
CA LEU A 241 -28.37 -10.62 -15.24
C LEU A 241 -29.74 -9.92 -15.39
N PRO A 242 -30.58 -10.41 -16.31
CA PRO A 242 -32.00 -10.08 -16.34
C PRO A 242 -32.66 -10.36 -14.99
N SER A 243 -33.69 -9.58 -14.63
CA SER A 243 -34.39 -9.74 -13.35
C SER A 243 -34.96 -11.14 -13.11
N ARG A 244 -35.26 -11.91 -14.19
CA ARG A 244 -35.78 -13.28 -14.12
C ARG A 244 -34.75 -14.33 -13.68
N LEU A 245 -33.45 -14.04 -13.82
CA LEU A 245 -32.35 -14.97 -13.50
C LEU A 245 -31.67 -14.65 -12.16
N LYS A 246 -32.20 -13.69 -11.38
CA LYS A 246 -31.65 -13.29 -10.08
C LYS A 246 -32.04 -14.25 -8.94
N ASP A 247 -33.09 -15.04 -9.14
CA ASP A 247 -33.61 -15.98 -8.14
C ASP A 247 -32.98 -17.38 -8.34
N ASN A 248 -31.70 -17.49 -7.99
CA ASN A 248 -30.98 -18.71 -7.61
C ASN A 248 -31.14 -20.00 -8.43
N GLN A 249 -31.22 -19.91 -9.76
CA GLN A 249 -30.86 -21.04 -10.62
C GLN A 249 -30.29 -20.51 -11.94
N THR A 250 -28.98 -20.29 -11.94
CA THR A 250 -28.23 -20.16 -13.19
C THR A 250 -28.10 -21.57 -13.77
N ASP A 251 -29.14 -22.01 -14.46
CA ASP A 251 -28.97 -23.10 -15.41
C ASP A 251 -27.86 -22.71 -16.38
N ASN A 252 -27.03 -23.70 -16.71
CA ASN A 252 -25.88 -23.61 -17.58
C ASN A 252 -26.32 -23.20 -19.00
N CYS A 253 -26.58 -21.92 -19.20
CA CYS A 253 -26.89 -21.36 -20.49
C CYS A 253 -25.65 -20.60 -20.97
N ASP A 254 -24.92 -21.22 -21.89
CA ASP A 254 -23.94 -20.57 -22.79
C ASP A 254 -24.63 -19.65 -23.81
N GLU A 255 -25.88 -19.23 -23.53
CA GLU A 255 -26.60 -18.24 -24.30
C GLU A 255 -26.04 -16.86 -23.98
N GLN A 256 -25.75 -16.09 -25.03
CA GLN A 256 -25.23 -14.75 -24.92
C GLN A 256 -26.30 -13.84 -24.30
N ILE A 257 -26.24 -13.68 -22.96
CA ILE A 257 -27.16 -12.83 -22.22
C ILE A 257 -27.01 -11.41 -22.77
N PRO A 258 -28.08 -10.80 -23.32
CA PRO A 258 -27.99 -9.45 -23.87
C PRO A 258 -27.69 -8.46 -22.75
N THR A 259 -26.54 -7.80 -22.88
CA THR A 259 -26.07 -6.78 -21.94
C THR A 259 -26.31 -5.38 -22.50
N TYR A 260 -26.72 -4.46 -21.63
CA TYR A 260 -27.07 -3.10 -22.01
C TYR A 260 -26.11 -2.12 -21.34
N LYS A 261 -25.25 -1.47 -22.15
CA LYS A 261 -24.21 -0.54 -21.69
C LYS A 261 -24.75 0.90 -21.61
N CYS A 262 -24.55 1.55 -20.47
CA CYS A 262 -24.83 2.97 -20.33
C CYS A 262 -23.84 3.80 -21.15
N PRO A 263 -24.31 4.72 -22.02
CA PRO A 263 -23.41 5.53 -22.85
C PRO A 263 -22.63 6.59 -22.05
N ARG A 264 -23.05 6.91 -20.82
CA ARG A 264 -22.42 7.94 -19.97
C ARG A 264 -21.37 7.38 -19.03
N CYS A 265 -21.74 6.39 -18.22
CA CYS A 265 -20.87 5.85 -17.18
C CYS A 265 -20.35 4.44 -17.50
N PHE A 266 -20.71 3.90 -18.66
CA PHE A 266 -20.27 2.60 -19.17
C PHE A 266 -20.64 1.38 -18.30
N ARG A 267 -21.49 1.56 -17.27
CA ARG A 267 -22.07 0.45 -16.50
C ARG A 267 -22.99 -0.39 -17.36
N ILE A 268 -23.05 -1.68 -17.05
CA ILE A 268 -23.78 -2.68 -17.83
C ILE A 268 -24.91 -3.28 -17.00
N PHE A 269 -26.04 -3.53 -17.66
CA PHE A 269 -27.29 -3.99 -17.06
C PHE A 269 -27.85 -5.17 -17.86
N GLY A 270 -28.50 -6.11 -17.18
CA GLY A 270 -29.11 -7.29 -17.81
C GLY A 270 -30.46 -7.04 -18.47
N SER A 271 -30.96 -5.80 -18.50
CA SER A 271 -32.14 -5.43 -19.28
C SER A 271 -32.15 -3.94 -19.64
N GLN A 272 -32.78 -3.62 -20.77
CA GLN A 272 -32.99 -2.24 -21.19
C GLN A 272 -33.78 -1.44 -20.15
N ALA A 273 -34.78 -2.04 -19.50
CA ALA A 273 -35.58 -1.36 -18.48
C ALA A 273 -34.76 -0.90 -17.26
N VAL A 274 -33.85 -1.77 -16.77
CA VAL A 274 -32.95 -1.41 -15.66
C VAL A 274 -31.91 -0.39 -16.11
N LEU A 275 -31.40 -0.49 -17.35
CA LEU A 275 -30.54 0.54 -17.92
C LEU A 275 -31.25 1.90 -17.97
N GLN A 276 -32.51 1.96 -18.44
CA GLN A 276 -33.26 3.22 -18.52
C GLN A 276 -33.50 3.83 -17.13
N MET A 277 -33.87 3.02 -16.14
CA MET A 277 -33.97 3.46 -14.75
C MET A 277 -32.63 4.03 -14.23
N HIS A 278 -31.51 3.41 -14.59
CA HIS A 278 -30.19 3.94 -14.26
C HIS A 278 -29.86 5.23 -15.01
N ILE A 279 -30.19 5.34 -16.30
CA ILE A 279 -29.93 6.55 -17.09
C ILE A 279 -30.69 7.75 -16.50
N ASN A 280 -31.88 7.53 -15.94
CA ASN A 280 -32.64 8.57 -15.25
C ASN A 280 -31.90 9.13 -14.02
N GLN A 281 -30.93 8.40 -13.45
CA GLN A 281 -30.06 8.90 -12.38
C GLN A 281 -28.98 9.86 -12.90
N HIS A 282 -28.59 9.75 -14.17
CA HIS A 282 -27.73 10.75 -14.83
C HIS A 282 -28.49 12.03 -15.17
N VAL A 283 -29.82 11.95 -15.26
CA VAL A 283 -30.70 13.11 -15.45
C VAL A 283 -30.94 13.77 -14.08
N ASN A 284 -29.89 14.43 -13.63
CA ASN A 284 -29.84 15.59 -12.76
C ASN A 284 -31.17 16.36 -12.57
N LYS A 285 -31.78 16.27 -11.37
CA LYS A 285 -32.98 17.06 -11.00
C LYS A 285 -32.70 18.23 -10.04
N ILE A 286 -31.50 18.33 -9.48
CA ILE A 286 -31.14 19.33 -8.46
C ILE A 286 -30.13 20.30 -9.05
N LYS A 287 -30.52 21.56 -9.23
CA LYS A 287 -29.64 22.64 -9.70
C LYS A 287 -28.78 23.17 -8.54
N CYS A 288 -27.50 23.37 -8.80
CA CYS A 288 -26.63 24.09 -7.88
C CYS A 288 -27.10 25.55 -7.76
N PRO A 289 -27.22 26.13 -6.55
CA PRO A 289 -27.58 27.53 -6.39
C PRO A 289 -26.43 28.50 -6.73
N HIS A 290 -25.22 28.00 -6.97
CA HIS A 290 -24.02 28.81 -7.22
C HIS A 290 -23.45 28.65 -8.64
N CYS A 291 -24.00 27.76 -9.47
CA CYS A 291 -23.62 27.61 -10.88
C CYS A 291 -24.68 26.81 -11.67
N ASP A 292 -24.57 26.78 -13.00
CA ASP A 292 -25.50 26.05 -13.90
C ASP A 292 -25.35 24.52 -13.86
N MET A 293 -24.49 24.01 -12.97
CA MET A 293 -24.28 22.58 -12.81
C MET A 293 -25.43 21.95 -12.02
N THR A 294 -25.65 20.68 -12.28
CA THR A 294 -26.67 19.89 -11.59
C THR A 294 -26.02 18.71 -10.85
N LEU A 295 -26.54 18.41 -9.66
CA LEU A 295 -25.91 17.53 -8.68
C LEU A 295 -26.54 16.13 -8.66
N HIS A 296 -25.69 15.14 -8.37
CA HIS A 296 -26.12 13.77 -8.05
C HIS A 296 -26.63 13.71 -6.61
N GLY A 297 -27.83 13.19 -6.38
CA GLY A 297 -28.26 12.80 -5.04
C GLY A 297 -27.51 11.54 -4.62
N ASN A 298 -26.43 11.69 -3.85
CA ASN A 298 -25.86 10.59 -3.08
C ASN A 298 -26.62 10.54 -1.75
N HIS A 299 -27.39 9.47 -1.51
CA HIS A 299 -27.83 9.14 -0.16
C HIS A 299 -26.60 8.85 0.70
N GLY A 300 -26.38 9.63 1.74
CA GLY A 300 -25.33 9.41 2.74
C GLY A 300 -24.81 10.70 3.34
N GLU A 301 -25.67 11.40 4.09
CA GLU A 301 -25.23 12.21 5.24
C GLU A 301 -24.78 11.29 6.39
#